data_AF-A0A1Q5ZXC5-F1
#
_entry.id   AF-A0A1Q5ZXC5-F1
#
_cell.length_a   1.000
_cell.length_b   1.000
_cell.length_c   1.000
_cell.angle_alpha   90.00
_cell.angle_beta   90.00
_cell.angle_gamma   90.00
#
_symmetry.space_group_name_H-M   'P 1'
#
loop_
_entity.id
_entity.type
_entity.pdbx_description
1 polymer ?
#
loop_
_entity_poly.entity_id
_entity_poly.type
_entity_poly.pdbx_seq_one_letter_code
_entity_poly.pdbx_strand_id
1 'polypeptide(L)' 'MTDEELIAYFEYAKLPETLRLDRASTQLNVRKSVDRSLEVMLADPKDVHSRYHLKRIAAAIENPYSGPEIPRF' A
#
# COMPACT_ATOMS: atom_id res chain seq x y z
N MET A 1 -1.06 -7.16 -11.84
CA MET A 1 -2.01 -6.53 -10.90
C MET A 1 -3.00 -5.67 -11.67
N THR A 2 -4.05 -6.34 -12.15
CA THR A 2 -5.36 -5.76 -12.49
C THR A 2 -6.09 -5.34 -11.22
N ASP A 3 -7.24 -4.68 -11.35
CA ASP A 3 -8.01 -4.20 -10.21
C ASP A 3 -8.57 -5.38 -9.38
N GLU A 4 -9.01 -6.45 -10.05
CA GLU A 4 -9.46 -7.71 -9.42
C GLU A 4 -8.33 -8.41 -8.66
N GLU A 5 -7.13 -8.46 -9.23
CA GLU A 5 -5.95 -9.03 -8.57
C GLU A 5 -5.57 -8.23 -7.33
N LEU A 6 -5.72 -6.90 -7.34
CA LEU A 6 -5.46 -6.06 -6.17
C LEU A 6 -6.49 -6.30 -5.06
N ILE A 7 -7.78 -6.36 -5.41
CA ILE A 7 -8.85 -6.64 -4.45
C ILE A 7 -8.60 -8.00 -3.78
N ALA A 8 -8.39 -9.04 -4.60
CA ALA A 8 -8.13 -10.39 -4.09
C ALA A 8 -6.86 -10.44 -3.23
N TYR A 9 -5.78 -9.77 -3.64
CA TYR A 9 -4.55 -9.71 -2.87
C TYR A 9 -4.80 -9.11 -1.47
N PHE A 10 -5.45 -7.95 -1.40
CA PHE A 10 -5.68 -7.25 -0.13
C PHE A 10 -6.76 -7.89 0.76
N GLU A 11 -7.61 -8.75 0.22
CA GLU A 11 -8.57 -9.55 0.97
C GLU A 11 -7.89 -10.64 1.82
N TYR A 12 -6.86 -11.31 1.27
CA TYR A 12 -6.17 -12.41 1.95
C TYR A 12 -4.81 -12.02 2.55
N ALA A 13 -4.23 -10.89 2.15
CA ALA A 13 -2.92 -10.47 2.62
C ALA A 13 -2.92 -10.15 4.13
N LYS A 14 -1.88 -10.63 4.83
CA LYS A 14 -1.59 -10.19 6.20
C LYS A 14 -0.95 -8.81 6.14
N LEU A 15 -1.74 -7.79 6.39
CA LEU A 15 -1.27 -6.40 6.39
C LEU A 15 -0.55 -6.07 7.70
N PRO A 16 0.72 -5.62 7.67
CA PRO A 16 1.37 -5.09 8.85
C PRO A 16 0.67 -3.79 9.28
N GLU A 17 0.73 -3.45 10.57
CA GLU A 17 0.09 -2.22 11.08
C GLU A 17 0.67 -0.97 10.40
N THR A 18 2.01 -0.93 10.29
CA THR A 18 2.74 0.13 9.63
C THR A 18 3.72 -0.42 8.60
N LEU A 19 3.86 0.27 7.47
CA LEU A 19 4.82 -0.07 6.42
C LEU A 19 5.52 1.18 5.90
N ARG A 20 6.80 1.06 5.59
CA ARG A 20 7.56 2.10 4.91
C ARG A 20 7.71 1.73 3.45
N LEU A 21 7.19 2.58 2.56
CA LEU A 21 7.22 2.33 1.11
C LEU A 21 8.54 2.73 0.45
N ASP A 22 9.27 3.68 1.05
CA ASP A 22 10.54 4.18 0.53
C ASP A 22 11.33 4.95 1.60
N ARG A 23 12.52 5.44 1.22
CA ARG A 23 13.41 6.18 2.12
C ARG A 23 12.82 7.48 2.67
N ALA A 24 11.91 8.14 1.95
CA ALA A 24 11.38 9.46 2.31
C ALA A 24 10.05 9.37 3.07
N SER A 25 9.34 8.25 2.92
CA SER A 25 8.09 7.97 3.59
C SER A 25 8.36 7.59 5.06
N THR A 26 7.72 8.28 6.00
CA THR A 26 7.98 8.12 7.43
C THR A 26 7.43 6.78 7.95
N GLN A 27 6.14 6.53 7.73
CA GLN A 27 5.46 5.25 7.98
C GLN A 27 4.00 5.40 7.51
N LEU A 28 3.50 4.41 6.80
CA LEU A 28 2.11 4.33 6.34
C LEU A 28 1.32 3.44 7.30
N ASN A 29 0.16 3.88 7.78
CA ASN A 29 -0.81 2.93 8.35
C ASN A 29 -1.41 2.13 7.20
N VAL A 30 -1.04 0.85 7.08
CA VAL A 30 -1.30 0.07 5.87
C VAL A 30 -2.78 -0.16 5.69
N ARG A 31 -3.48 -0.57 6.75
CA ARG A 31 -4.91 -0.87 6.69
C ARG A 31 -5.72 0.34 6.23
N LYS A 32 -5.56 1.47 6.91
CA LYS A 32 -6.26 2.72 6.56
C LYS A 32 -5.97 3.17 5.12
N SER A 33 -4.75 2.94 4.66
CA SER A 33 -4.31 3.39 3.34
C SER A 33 -4.81 2.47 2.23
N VAL A 34 -4.82 1.15 2.46
CA VAL A 34 -5.40 0.16 1.55
C VAL A 34 -6.90 0.40 1.43
N ASP A 35 -7.61 0.52 2.56
CA ASP A 35 -9.07 0.71 2.57
C ASP A 35 -9.47 1.96 1.77
N ARG A 36 -8.79 3.09 2.02
CA ARG A 36 -9.03 4.34 1.28
C ARG A 36 -8.73 4.19 -0.21
N SER A 37 -7.62 3.56 -0.59
CA SER A 37 -7.27 3.40 -1.99
C SER A 37 -8.19 2.42 -2.72
N LEU A 38 -8.68 1.38 -2.04
CA LEU A 38 -9.68 0.46 -2.60
C LEU A 38 -11.02 1.18 -2.79
N GLU A 39 -11.48 1.96 -1.81
CA GLU A 39 -12.71 2.74 -1.93
C GLU A 39 -12.67 3.71 -3.12
N VAL A 40 -11.57 4.45 -3.28
CA VAL A 40 -11.40 5.38 -4.41
C VAL A 40 -11.31 4.64 -5.74
N MET A 41 -10.59 3.51 -5.79
CA MET A 41 -10.49 2.69 -7.02
C MET A 41 -11.85 2.10 -7.42
N LEU A 42 -12.67 1.69 -6.46
CA LEU A 42 -14.03 1.18 -6.71
C LEU A 42 -15.01 2.28 -7.11
N ALA A 43 -14.85 3.49 -6.56
CA ALA A 43 -15.67 4.65 -6.89
C ALA A 43 -15.32 5.24 -8.27
N ASP A 44 -14.04 5.27 -8.64
CA ASP A 44 -13.56 5.73 -9.95
C ASP A 44 -12.62 4.71 -10.60
N PRO A 45 -13.14 3.89 -11.53
CA PRO A 45 -12.35 2.95 -12.32
C PRO A 45 -11.34 3.62 -13.26
N LYS A 46 -11.22 4.94 -13.32
CA LYS A 46 -10.15 5.63 -14.07
C LYS A 46 -9.05 6.15 -13.17
N ASP A 47 -9.18 6.05 -11.85
CA ASP A 47 -8.15 6.55 -10.94
C ASP A 47 -6.87 5.71 -11.01
N VAL A 48 -5.85 6.29 -11.63
CA VAL A 48 -4.53 5.67 -11.77
C VAL A 48 -3.73 5.79 -10.48
N HIS A 49 -4.02 6.80 -9.66
CA HIS A 49 -3.26 7.07 -8.44
C HIS A 49 -3.49 6.00 -7.37
N SER A 50 -4.74 5.63 -7.10
CA SER A 50 -5.05 4.60 -6.11
C SER A 50 -4.52 3.23 -6.50
N ARG A 51 -4.60 2.86 -7.79
CA ARG A 51 -3.97 1.63 -8.29
C ARG A 51 -2.47 1.62 -8.10
N TYR A 52 -1.81 2.72 -8.47
CA TYR A 52 -0.37 2.83 -8.34
C TYR A 52 0.04 2.72 -6.86
N HIS A 53 -0.71 3.37 -5.97
CA HIS A 53 -0.49 3.30 -4.54
C HIS A 53 -0.67 1.88 -3.99
N LEU A 54 -1.76 1.19 -4.33
CA LEU A 54 -2.02 -0.20 -3.93
C LEU A 54 -0.92 -1.15 -4.42
N LYS A 55 -0.46 -0.99 -5.68
CA LYS A 55 0.67 -1.76 -6.22
C LYS A 55 1.96 -1.52 -5.44
N ARG A 56 2.24 -0.28 -5.03
CA ARG A 56 3.41 0.03 -4.20
C ARG A 56 3.32 -0.60 -2.82
N ILE A 57 2.14 -0.60 -2.21
CA ILE A 57 1.92 -1.25 -0.91
C ILE A 57 2.14 -2.76 -1.04
N ALA A 58 1.54 -3.41 -2.04
CA ALA A 58 1.71 -4.85 -2.28
C ALA A 58 3.20 -5.20 -2.48
N ALA A 59 3.90 -4.46 -3.34
CA ALA A 59 5.32 -4.65 -3.57
C ALA A 59 6.17 -4.46 -2.30
N ALA A 60 5.81 -3.49 -1.46
CA ALA A 60 6.50 -3.23 -0.19
C ALA A 60 6.15 -4.24 0.91
N ILE A 61 5.00 -4.91 0.86
CA ILE A 61 4.69 -6.03 1.77
C ILE A 61 5.55 -7.24 1.41
N GLU A 62 5.68 -7.54 0.12
CA GLU A 62 6.52 -8.65 -0.37
C GLU A 62 8.01 -8.37 -0.21
N ASN A 63 8.40 -7.12 -0.44
CA ASN A 63 9.78 -6.65 -0.36
C ASN A 63 9.85 -5.41 0.54
N PRO A 64 9.79 -5.59 1.87
CA PRO A 64 9.86 -4.48 2.82
C PRO A 64 11.13 -3.67 2.63
N TYR A 65 10.99 -2.35 2.67
CA TYR A 65 12.15 -1.47 2.57
C TYR A 65 13.11 -1.72 3.74
N SER A 66 14.30 -2.23 3.42
CA SER A 66 15.35 -2.60 4.39
C SER A 66 16.37 -1.48 4.63
N GLY A 67 16.04 -0.23 4.29
CA GLY A 67 16.98 0.89 4.45
C GLY A 67 17.12 1.37 5.89
N PRO A 68 18.04 2.32 6.14
CA PRO A 68 18.39 2.75 7.49
C PRO A 68 17.17 3.26 8.25
N GLU A 69 17.12 2.96 9.54
CA GLU A 69 16.09 3.46 10.45
C GLU A 69 16.05 5.00 10.39
N ILE A 70 14.84 5.57 10.33
CA ILE A 70 14.68 7.02 10.39
C ILE A 70 14.93 7.44 11.84
N PRO A 71 15.83 8.38 12.11
CA PRO A 71 16.05 8.90 13.45
C PRO A 71 14.74 9.46 14.02
N ARG A 72 14.30 8.93 15.16
CA ARG A 72 13.21 9.52 15.95
C ARG A 72 13.86 10.58 16.85
N PHE A 73 13.79 11.85 16.44
CA PHE A 73 14.19 12.98 17.29
C PHE A 73 13.02 13.40 18.18
#